data_AF-A0A7D4FX65-F1
#
_entry.id   AF-A0A7D4FX65-F1
#
_cell.length_a   1.000
_cell.length_b   1.000
_cell.length_c   1.000
_cell.angle_alpha   90.00
_cell.angle_beta   90.00
_cell.angle_gamma   90.00
#
_symmetry.space_group_name_H-M   'P 1'
#
loop_
_entity.id
_entity.type
_entity.pdbx_description
1 polymer ?
#
loop_
_entity_poly.entity_id
_entity_poly.type
_entity_poly.pdbx_seq_one_letter_code
_entity_poly.pdbx_strand_id
1 'polypeptide(L)'
;MKLNECDIDIQREELETINKPDSFKNKIHTDDVLISKNLPIVIKYDYIDLGKTDYHFHQDFTLRDTQAYFSKMKEISSNTINNLEKIAKEHHFYPSPFTGKVRENILKIMPNVDESIIIYHFGLYECDSREARRETGERSPRIYFVLGNYGFIYILFFDPFHELNP
;
A
#
# COMPACT_ATOMS: atom_id res chain seq x y z
N MET A 1 0.57 16.20 5.70
CA MET A 1 1.36 17.29 6.30
C MET A 1 2.15 17.93 5.18
N LYS A 2 1.96 19.23 4.90
CA LYS A 2 2.83 19.97 3.98
C LYS A 2 4.03 20.43 4.81
N LEU A 3 5.24 20.08 4.40
CA LEU A 3 6.46 20.60 5.03
C LEU A 3 6.61 22.08 4.66
N ASN A 4 7.04 22.94 5.59
CA ASN A 4 7.36 24.34 5.35
C ASN A 4 8.87 24.50 5.13
N GLU A 5 9.25 25.43 4.24
CA GLU A 5 10.65 25.74 3.89
C GLU A 5 11.52 26.16 5.08
N CYS A 6 10.94 26.54 6.22
CA CYS A 6 11.68 27.05 7.37
C CYS A 6 12.12 26.00 8.40
N ASP A 7 11.63 24.76 8.30
CA ASP A 7 11.81 23.77 9.40
C ASP A 7 12.91 22.74 9.15
N ILE A 8 13.48 22.65 7.93
CA ILE A 8 14.50 21.67 7.56
C ILE A 8 15.41 22.27 6.46
N ASP A 9 16.71 21.95 6.47
CA ASP A 9 17.70 22.27 5.43
C ASP A 9 17.42 21.48 4.12
N ILE A 10 16.18 21.59 3.62
CA ILE A 10 15.67 20.97 2.41
C ILE A 10 15.51 22.09 1.39
N GLN A 11 16.15 21.95 0.24
CA GLN A 11 16.03 22.93 -0.83
C GLN A 11 14.58 22.94 -1.35
N ARG A 12 14.11 24.11 -1.80
CA ARG A 12 12.75 24.28 -2.33
C ARG A 12 12.39 23.24 -3.40
N GLU A 13 13.33 22.91 -4.28
CA GLU A 13 13.15 21.90 -5.34
C GLU A 13 12.94 20.48 -4.79
N GLU A 14 13.64 20.13 -3.71
CA GLU A 14 13.46 18.87 -2.99
C GLU A 14 12.09 18.84 -2.31
N LEU A 15 11.68 19.96 -1.71
CA LEU A 15 10.38 20.10 -1.06
C LEU A 15 9.22 19.99 -2.06
N GLU A 16 9.34 20.59 -3.24
CA GLU A 16 8.38 20.46 -4.34
C GLU A 16 8.29 19.01 -4.84
N THR A 17 9.42 18.32 -4.91
CA THR A 17 9.49 16.91 -5.30
C THR A 17 8.81 15.99 -4.28
N ILE A 18 9.10 16.16 -2.98
CA ILE A 18 8.51 15.39 -1.87
C ILE A 18 6.97 15.58 -1.80
N ASN A 19 6.49 16.76 -2.15
CA ASN A 19 5.06 17.08 -2.10
C ASN A 19 4.31 16.67 -3.36
N LYS A 20 5.00 16.35 -4.46
CA LYS A 20 4.37 15.90 -5.69
C LYS A 20 4.10 14.39 -5.61
N PRO A 21 2.87 13.93 -5.92
CA PRO A 21 2.61 12.50 -6.04
C PRO A 21 3.51 11.86 -7.09
N ASP A 22 4.06 10.68 -6.78
CA ASP A 22 4.80 9.88 -7.75
C ASP A 22 3.85 9.53 -8.89
N SER A 23 4.24 9.82 -10.14
CA SER A 23 3.36 9.56 -11.28
C SER A 23 3.31 8.08 -11.68
N PHE A 24 4.27 7.28 -11.22
CA PHE A 24 4.49 5.86 -11.57
C PHE A 24 4.51 5.55 -13.08
N LYS A 25 4.60 6.58 -13.94
CA LYS A 25 4.68 6.43 -15.40
C LYS A 25 6.07 6.03 -15.90
N ASN A 26 7.05 6.23 -15.04
CA ASN A 26 8.45 5.93 -15.31
C ASN A 26 8.92 4.92 -14.27
N LYS A 27 9.82 4.04 -14.70
CA LYS A 27 10.57 3.14 -13.83
C LYS A 27 11.22 3.90 -12.66
N ILE A 28 10.98 3.39 -11.45
CA ILE A 28 11.69 3.84 -10.24
C ILE A 28 13.13 3.30 -10.32
N HIS A 29 14.12 4.15 -10.06
CA HIS A 29 15.51 3.70 -10.09
C HIS A 29 15.82 2.83 -8.87
N THR A 30 16.75 1.89 -9.04
CA THR A 30 17.14 0.94 -7.97
C THR A 30 17.58 1.67 -6.69
N ASP A 31 18.27 2.80 -6.83
CA ASP A 31 18.76 3.59 -5.69
C ASP A 31 17.59 4.22 -4.92
N ASP A 32 16.57 4.72 -5.62
CA ASP A 32 15.36 5.27 -5.00
C ASP A 32 14.61 4.21 -4.20
N VAL A 33 14.52 2.98 -4.74
CA VAL A 33 13.94 1.83 -4.03
C VAL A 33 14.74 1.53 -2.76
N LEU A 34 16.07 1.46 -2.87
CA LEU A 34 16.94 1.14 -1.74
C LEU A 34 16.82 2.19 -0.62
N ILE A 35 16.80 3.47 -0.98
CA ILE A 35 16.61 4.57 -0.04
C ILE A 35 15.23 4.45 0.61
N SER A 36 14.17 4.30 -0.20
CA SER A 36 12.79 4.26 0.28
C SER A 36 12.56 3.10 1.26
N LYS A 37 13.17 1.94 1.04
CA LYS A 37 13.02 0.80 1.95
C LYS A 37 13.69 1.00 3.32
N ASN A 38 14.60 1.97 3.44
CA ASN A 38 15.32 2.29 4.68
C ASN A 38 14.76 3.50 5.44
N LEU A 39 13.87 4.27 4.83
CA LEU A 39 13.24 5.42 5.48
C LEU A 39 11.99 5.00 6.26
N PRO A 40 11.61 5.76 7.31
CA PRO A 40 10.32 5.61 7.97
C PRO A 40 9.17 5.78 6.97
N ILE A 41 8.16 4.93 7.08
CA ILE A 41 7.06 4.89 6.12
C ILE A 41 6.15 6.12 6.27
N VAL A 42 5.86 6.77 5.13
CA VAL A 42 4.84 7.82 5.03
C VAL A 42 3.70 7.32 4.15
N ILE A 43 2.49 7.39 4.69
CA ILE A 43 1.29 6.89 4.01
C ILE A 43 0.69 7.99 3.13
N LYS A 44 0.45 7.63 1.87
CA LYS A 44 -0.18 8.45 0.85
C LYS A 44 -1.46 7.75 0.36
N TYR A 45 -2.50 8.54 0.12
CA TYR A 45 -3.81 8.05 -0.34
C TYR A 45 -4.18 8.58 -1.72
N ASP A 46 -3.23 9.18 -2.43
CA ASP A 46 -3.43 9.82 -3.73
C ASP A 46 -3.96 8.86 -4.81
N TYR A 47 -3.72 7.56 -4.66
CA TYR A 47 -4.15 6.50 -5.59
C TYR A 47 -5.17 5.51 -4.99
N ILE A 48 -5.79 5.85 -3.85
CA ILE A 48 -6.78 4.98 -3.22
C ILE A 48 -7.96 4.74 -4.17
N ASP A 49 -8.35 3.48 -4.32
CA ASP A 49 -9.52 3.14 -5.13
C ASP A 49 -10.81 3.48 -4.38
N LEU A 50 -11.60 4.39 -4.94
CA LEU A 50 -12.89 4.85 -4.41
C LEU A 50 -14.07 4.48 -5.32
N GLY A 51 -13.98 3.39 -6.07
CA GLY A 51 -15.14 2.86 -6.81
C GLY A 51 -14.86 2.31 -8.20
N LYS A 52 -13.59 2.21 -8.61
CA LYS A 52 -13.21 1.76 -9.94
C LYS A 52 -13.08 0.24 -10.03
N THR A 53 -12.81 -0.44 -8.91
CA THR A 53 -12.67 -1.90 -8.86
C THR A 53 -13.51 -2.50 -7.74
N ASP A 54 -13.74 -3.81 -7.77
CA ASP A 54 -14.48 -4.52 -6.72
C ASP A 54 -13.74 -4.55 -5.36
N TYR A 55 -12.52 -4.01 -5.32
CA TYR A 55 -11.64 -3.93 -4.15
C TYR A 55 -11.49 -2.50 -3.62
N HIS A 56 -12.45 -1.63 -3.94
CA HIS A 56 -12.43 -0.22 -3.57
C HIS A 56 -12.73 0.01 -2.07
N PHE A 57 -12.37 1.18 -1.54
CA PHE A 57 -12.63 1.61 -0.17
C PHE A 57 -14.05 2.15 0.08
N HIS A 58 -14.95 2.16 -0.92
CA HIS A 58 -16.38 2.37 -0.69
C HIS A 58 -17.15 1.09 -0.29
N GLN A 59 -16.45 -0.02 -0.07
CA GLN A 59 -17.07 -1.26 0.43
C GLN A 59 -17.49 -1.08 1.90
N ASP A 60 -18.43 -1.91 2.36
CA ASP A 60 -18.78 -1.94 3.76
C ASP A 60 -17.62 -2.45 4.63
N PHE A 61 -17.27 -1.66 5.64
CA PHE A 61 -16.32 -2.01 6.68
C PHE A 61 -17.03 -2.50 7.92
N THR A 62 -16.55 -3.61 8.47
CA THR A 62 -16.92 -4.02 9.82
C THR A 62 -16.16 -3.15 10.86
N LEU A 63 -16.65 -3.16 12.09
CA LEU A 63 -15.91 -2.54 13.21
C LEU A 63 -14.51 -3.16 13.35
N ARG A 64 -14.40 -4.48 13.17
CA ARG A 64 -13.13 -5.22 13.24
C ARG A 64 -12.16 -4.77 12.15
N ASP A 65 -12.63 -4.59 10.91
CA ASP A 65 -11.80 -4.07 9.80
C ASP A 65 -11.19 -2.72 10.18
N THR A 66 -12.03 -1.80 10.68
CA THR A 66 -11.61 -0.44 11.03
C THR A 66 -10.57 -0.45 12.16
N GLN A 67 -10.82 -1.20 13.24
CA GLN A 67 -9.90 -1.32 14.37
C GLN A 67 -8.56 -1.96 13.98
N ALA A 68 -8.62 -3.01 13.16
CA ALA A 68 -7.43 -3.70 12.67
C ALA A 68 -6.63 -2.81 11.73
N TYR A 69 -7.29 -2.08 10.83
CA TYR A 69 -6.65 -1.11 9.95
C TYR A 69 -5.89 -0.05 10.75
N PHE A 70 -6.52 0.63 11.71
CA PHE A 70 -5.83 1.64 12.52
C PHE A 70 -4.66 1.06 13.31
N SER A 71 -4.83 -0.13 13.90
CA SER A 71 -3.74 -0.81 14.61
C SER A 71 -2.57 -1.13 13.70
N LYS A 72 -2.84 -1.65 12.50
CA LYS A 72 -1.83 -2.04 11.53
C LYS A 72 -1.12 -0.84 10.92
N MET A 73 -1.85 0.25 10.62
CA MET A 73 -1.25 1.48 10.10
C MET A 73 -0.35 2.16 11.12
N LYS A 74 -0.70 2.13 12.42
CA LYS A 74 0.19 2.59 13.50
C LYS A 74 1.53 1.85 13.45
N GLU A 75 1.47 0.52 13.40
CA GLU A 75 2.64 -0.35 13.34
C GLU A 75 3.49 -0.10 12.09
N ILE A 76 2.87 -0.11 10.91
CA ILE A 76 3.54 0.14 9.62
C ILE A 76 4.20 1.53 9.61
N SER A 77 3.49 2.58 10.04
CA SER A 77 4.03 3.95 10.05
C SER A 77 5.21 4.15 11.00
N SER A 78 5.37 3.28 12.00
CA SER A 78 6.50 3.30 12.93
C SER A 78 7.72 2.51 12.45
N ASN A 79 7.68 1.99 11.22
CA ASN A 79 8.66 1.05 10.71
C ASN A 79 9.19 1.43 9.31
N THR A 80 10.16 0.65 8.83
CA THR A 80 10.69 0.71 7.46
C THR A 80 10.30 -0.56 6.70
N ILE A 81 10.28 -0.51 5.36
CA ILE A 81 9.96 -1.69 4.54
C ILE A 81 10.94 -2.84 4.84
N ASN A 82 12.24 -2.55 4.92
CA ASN A 82 13.27 -3.56 5.20
C ASN A 82 13.06 -4.27 6.55
N ASN A 83 12.50 -3.58 7.54
CA ASN A 83 12.18 -4.19 8.81
C ASN A 83 10.87 -4.98 8.75
N LEU A 84 9.84 -4.46 8.09
CA LEU A 84 8.57 -5.18 7.88
C LEU A 84 8.78 -6.50 7.11
N GLU A 85 9.70 -6.53 6.14
CA GLU A 85 10.08 -7.76 5.44
C GLU A 85 10.70 -8.82 6.36
N LYS A 86 11.43 -8.42 7.43
CA LYS A 86 12.01 -9.35 8.40
C LYS A 86 10.93 -9.99 9.29
N ILE A 87 9.87 -9.26 9.59
CA ILE A 87 8.73 -9.72 10.39
C ILE A 87 7.49 -10.03 9.52
N ALA A 88 7.71 -10.35 8.25
CA ALA A 88 6.65 -10.51 7.25
C ALA A 88 5.52 -11.45 7.68
N LYS A 89 5.87 -12.55 8.36
CA LYS A 89 4.91 -13.55 8.85
C LYS A 89 3.93 -13.00 9.89
N GLU A 90 4.34 -12.04 10.70
CA GLU A 90 3.52 -11.49 11.79
C GLU A 90 2.45 -10.51 11.26
N HIS A 91 2.71 -9.88 10.10
CA HIS A 91 1.83 -8.86 9.51
C HIS A 91 1.25 -9.28 8.15
N HIS A 92 1.52 -10.50 7.71
CA HIS A 92 1.28 -10.94 6.34
C HIS A 92 1.81 -9.93 5.32
N PHE A 93 2.98 -9.36 5.59
CA PHE A 93 3.59 -8.30 4.79
C PHE A 93 4.45 -8.92 3.69
N TYR A 94 3.95 -8.95 2.46
CA TYR A 94 4.64 -9.62 1.35
C TYR A 94 4.59 -8.80 0.06
N PRO A 95 5.62 -8.91 -0.80
CA PRO A 95 5.53 -8.40 -2.15
C PRO A 95 4.42 -9.14 -2.91
N SER A 96 3.63 -8.39 -3.68
CA SER A 96 2.62 -8.95 -4.59
C SER A 96 3.15 -8.90 -6.02
N PRO A 97 3.06 -10.01 -6.77
CA PRO A 97 3.46 -10.00 -8.18
C PRO A 97 2.52 -9.10 -8.99
N PHE A 98 3.08 -8.32 -9.93
CA PHE A 98 2.30 -7.51 -10.87
C PHE A 98 1.74 -8.37 -12.01
N THR A 99 0.86 -9.30 -11.67
CA THR A 99 0.26 -10.26 -12.60
C THR A 99 -1.22 -10.50 -12.28
N GLY A 100 -1.94 -11.19 -13.17
CA GLY A 100 -3.34 -11.60 -12.96
C GLY A 100 -4.26 -10.46 -12.50
N LYS A 101 -5.10 -10.76 -11.50
CA LYS A 101 -6.08 -9.80 -10.95
C LYS A 101 -5.42 -8.56 -10.33
N VAL A 102 -4.24 -8.67 -9.74
CA VAL A 102 -3.50 -7.51 -9.20
C VAL A 102 -3.20 -6.54 -10.33
N ARG A 103 -2.60 -7.02 -11.43
CA ARG A 103 -2.30 -6.20 -12.60
C ARG A 103 -3.56 -5.61 -13.23
N GLU A 104 -4.59 -6.43 -13.44
CA GLU A 104 -5.87 -6.00 -14.04
C GLU A 104 -6.50 -4.85 -13.25
N ASN A 105 -6.53 -4.92 -11.92
CA ASN A 105 -7.16 -3.89 -11.10
C ASN A 105 -6.29 -2.65 -10.94
N ILE A 106 -4.97 -2.77 -10.86
CA ILE A 106 -4.06 -1.61 -10.89
C ILE A 106 -4.25 -0.82 -12.18
N LEU A 107 -4.31 -1.49 -13.34
CA LEU A 107 -4.47 -0.81 -14.63
C LEU A 107 -5.80 -0.04 -14.76
N LYS A 108 -6.84 -0.40 -13.99
CA LYS A 108 -8.09 0.38 -13.94
C LYS A 108 -7.92 1.72 -13.23
N ILE A 109 -7.07 1.79 -12.21
CA ILE A 109 -6.86 3.02 -11.42
C ILE A 109 -5.65 3.82 -11.88
N MET A 110 -4.63 3.14 -12.43
CA MET A 110 -3.35 3.67 -12.90
C MET A 110 -3.02 3.10 -14.29
N PRO A 111 -3.70 3.54 -15.36
CA PRO A 111 -3.62 2.91 -16.69
C PRO A 111 -2.25 3.04 -17.39
N ASN A 112 -1.44 4.01 -16.99
CA ASN A 112 -0.12 4.28 -17.59
C ASN A 112 1.02 3.92 -16.62
N VAL A 113 0.77 3.00 -15.70
CA VAL A 113 1.77 2.56 -14.72
C VAL A 113 2.90 1.80 -15.41
N ASP A 114 4.14 2.05 -15.01
CA ASP A 114 5.29 1.26 -15.43
C ASP A 114 5.21 -0.16 -14.82
N GLU A 115 5.50 -1.18 -15.61
CA GLU A 115 5.40 -2.58 -15.16
C GLU A 115 6.45 -2.94 -14.10
N SER A 116 7.48 -2.11 -13.89
CA SER A 116 8.45 -2.27 -12.81
C SER A 116 7.95 -1.79 -11.45
N ILE A 117 6.67 -1.43 -11.33
CA ILE A 117 6.05 -1.02 -10.07
C ILE A 117 6.22 -2.10 -8.99
N ILE A 118 6.56 -1.66 -7.78
CA ILE A 118 6.73 -2.57 -6.64
C ILE A 118 5.47 -2.50 -5.79
N ILE A 119 4.80 -3.64 -5.66
CA ILE A 119 3.54 -3.76 -4.94
C ILE A 119 3.77 -4.66 -3.73
N TYR A 120 3.17 -4.28 -2.62
CA TYR A 120 3.12 -5.08 -1.41
C TYR A 120 1.67 -5.20 -0.96
N HIS A 121 1.43 -6.17 -0.10
CA HIS A 121 0.22 -6.23 0.70
C HIS A 121 0.56 -6.53 2.16
N PHE A 122 -0.39 -6.21 3.05
CA PHE A 122 -0.39 -6.66 4.43
C PHE A 122 -1.78 -7.15 4.84
N GLY A 123 -1.81 -8.06 5.81
CA GLY A 123 -3.04 -8.58 6.40
C GLY A 123 -3.54 -7.74 7.57
N LEU A 124 -4.86 -7.55 7.67
CA LEU A 124 -5.47 -6.93 8.85
C LEU A 124 -5.67 -7.94 9.97
N TYR A 125 -6.26 -9.10 9.64
CA TYR A 125 -6.44 -10.24 10.50
C TYR A 125 -6.72 -11.48 9.64
N GLU A 126 -6.54 -12.66 10.22
CA GLU A 126 -6.91 -13.93 9.58
C GLU A 126 -8.32 -14.37 9.99
N CYS A 127 -8.96 -15.12 9.09
CA CYS A 127 -10.16 -15.89 9.40
C CYS A 127 -9.80 -17.20 10.11
N ASP A 128 -10.72 -17.71 10.92
CA ASP A 128 -10.48 -18.93 11.71
C ASP A 128 -10.56 -20.19 10.84
N SER A 129 -11.36 -20.18 9.77
CA SER A 129 -11.51 -21.32 8.85
C SER A 129 -10.31 -21.53 7.91
N ARG A 130 -9.36 -20.59 7.89
CA ARG A 130 -8.20 -20.52 6.97
C ARG A 130 -8.55 -20.24 5.51
N GLU A 131 -9.83 -20.12 5.15
CA GLU A 131 -10.28 -19.75 3.82
C GLU A 131 -11.31 -18.62 3.89
N ALA A 132 -10.93 -17.42 3.45
CA ALA A 132 -11.86 -16.32 3.31
C ALA A 132 -12.80 -16.57 2.12
N ARG A 133 -14.11 -16.36 2.30
CA ARG A 133 -15.13 -16.60 1.29
C ARG A 133 -16.22 -15.56 1.36
N ARG A 134 -16.53 -14.95 0.21
CA ARG A 134 -17.55 -13.92 0.09
C ARG A 134 -18.95 -14.46 0.40
N GLU A 135 -19.22 -15.70 0.01
CA GLU A 135 -20.53 -16.35 0.17
C GLU A 135 -20.89 -16.61 1.64
N THR A 136 -19.88 -16.90 2.47
CA THR A 136 -20.07 -17.13 3.91
C THR A 136 -19.90 -15.85 4.74
N GLY A 137 -19.43 -14.76 4.12
CA GLY A 137 -19.06 -13.52 4.80
C GLY A 137 -17.79 -13.64 5.63
N GLU A 138 -17.03 -14.73 5.50
CA GLU A 138 -15.80 -14.95 6.24
C GLU A 138 -14.63 -14.20 5.59
N ARG A 139 -14.01 -13.30 6.36
CA ARG A 139 -13.05 -12.30 5.86
C ARG A 139 -11.64 -12.58 6.34
N SER A 140 -10.66 -12.44 5.45
CA SER A 140 -9.24 -12.33 5.78
C SER A 140 -8.65 -11.13 5.03
N PRO A 141 -8.89 -9.90 5.53
CA PRO A 141 -8.68 -8.72 4.71
C PRO A 141 -7.22 -8.42 4.43
N ARG A 142 -6.95 -7.99 3.20
CA ARG A 142 -5.65 -7.50 2.73
C ARG A 142 -5.75 -6.05 2.27
N ILE A 143 -4.71 -5.30 2.57
CA ILE A 143 -4.50 -3.95 2.00
C ILE A 143 -3.34 -4.03 1.03
N TYR A 144 -3.58 -3.61 -0.21
CA TYR A 144 -2.54 -3.53 -1.23
C TYR A 144 -2.06 -2.10 -1.38
N PHE A 145 -0.75 -1.94 -1.57
CA PHE A 145 -0.14 -0.64 -1.76
C PHE A 145 1.07 -0.71 -2.69
N VAL A 146 1.42 0.44 -3.23
CA VAL A 146 2.60 0.62 -4.07
C VAL A 146 3.71 1.30 -3.26
N LEU A 147 4.93 0.83 -3.42
CA LEU A 147 6.12 1.53 -2.95
C LEU A 147 6.46 2.68 -3.92
N GLY A 148 6.52 3.90 -3.41
CA GLY A 148 7.06 5.03 -4.13
C GLY A 148 8.41 5.48 -3.57
N ASN A 149 8.76 6.73 -3.83
CA ASN A 149 10.03 7.32 -3.43
C ASN A 149 9.99 7.83 -1.98
N TYR A 150 11.15 8.09 -1.38
CA TYR A 150 11.29 8.71 -0.07
C TYR A 150 10.53 8.02 1.08
N GLY A 151 10.39 6.69 1.01
CA GLY A 151 9.66 5.90 2.01
C GLY A 151 8.14 6.02 1.91
N PHE A 152 7.63 6.53 0.79
CA PHE A 152 6.19 6.66 0.56
C PHE A 152 5.57 5.31 0.21
N ILE A 153 4.42 5.04 0.83
CA ILE A 153 3.52 3.97 0.40
C ILE A 153 2.20 4.57 -0.06
N TYR A 154 1.67 4.08 -1.17
CA TYR A 154 0.43 4.55 -1.75
C TYR A 154 -0.62 3.44 -1.64
N ILE A 155 -1.58 3.61 -0.73
CA ILE A 155 -2.65 2.64 -0.51
C ILE A 155 -3.54 2.59 -1.75
N LEU A 156 -3.81 1.38 -2.25
CA LEU A 156 -4.60 1.15 -3.45
C LEU A 156 -5.95 0.48 -3.15
N PHE A 157 -5.91 -0.74 -2.62
CA PHE A 157 -7.08 -1.62 -2.55
C PHE A 157 -7.32 -2.17 -1.14
N PHE A 158 -8.59 -2.43 -0.86
CA PHE A 158 -9.08 -3.22 0.26
C PHE A 158 -9.73 -4.49 -0.26
N ASP A 159 -9.09 -5.63 0.00
CA ASP A 159 -9.55 -6.95 -0.42
C ASP A 159 -9.99 -7.76 0.82
N PRO A 160 -11.28 -7.70 1.19
CA PRO A 160 -11.77 -8.33 2.41
C PRO A 160 -11.74 -9.87 2.37
N PHE A 161 -11.66 -10.47 1.19
CA PHE A 161 -11.83 -11.90 0.98
C PHE A 161 -10.60 -12.59 0.37
N HIS A 162 -9.46 -11.89 0.30
CA HIS A 162 -8.21 -12.43 -0.25
C HIS A 162 -8.35 -12.92 -1.70
N GLU A 163 -9.13 -12.23 -2.52
CA GLU A 163 -9.46 -12.64 -3.89
C GLU A 163 -8.50 -12.08 -4.96
N LEU A 164 -7.75 -11.02 -4.64
CA LEU A 164 -6.79 -10.40 -5.58
C LEU A 164 -5.55 -11.28 -5.82
N ASN A 165 -5.09 -11.97 -4.79
CA ASN A 165 -3.94 -12.87 -4.83
C ASN A 165 -4.15 -14.03 -3.83
N PRO A 166 -5.09 -14.96 -4.12
CA PRO A 166 -5.50 -16.02 -3.21
C PRO A 166 -4.42 -17.04 -2.88
#